data_AF-A0A1H4G713-F1
#
_entry.id   AF-A0A1H4G713-F1
#
_cell.length_a   1.000
_cell.length_b   1.000
_cell.length_c   1.000
_cell.angle_alpha   90.00
_cell.angle_beta   90.00
_cell.angle_gamma   90.00
#
_symmetry.space_group_name_H-M   'P 1'
#
loop_
_entity.id
_entity.type
_entity.pdbx_description
1 polymer ?
#
loop_
_entity_poly.entity_id
_entity_poly.type
_entity_poly.pdbx_seq_one_letter_code
_entity_poly.pdbx_strand_id
1 'polypeptide(L)'
;MKLKNNTGEYTQLTLFDYENSTVEYSQEKWVDGSIVKNICNNKEYTVKNDNGNIIEVFDKDRGYLIMARSDLEYLEEKNNTGVIFG
;
A
#
# COMPACT_ATOMS: atom_id res chain seq x y z
N MET A 1 2.21 -46.32 -4.98
CA MET A 1 2.14 -44.94 -5.54
C MET A 1 2.02 -43.99 -4.35
N LYS A 2 3.06 -43.20 -4.03
CA LYS A 2 3.09 -42.31 -2.85
C LYS A 2 2.57 -40.93 -3.26
N LEU A 3 1.47 -40.48 -2.65
CA LEU A 3 0.98 -39.11 -2.77
C LEU A 3 1.77 -38.24 -1.77
N LYS A 4 2.55 -37.29 -2.28
CA LYS A 4 3.22 -36.27 -1.48
C LYS A 4 2.19 -35.19 -1.15
N ASN A 5 1.82 -35.07 0.13
CA ASN A 5 1.05 -33.94 0.61
C ASN A 5 2.02 -32.78 0.88
N ASN A 6 2.12 -31.84 -0.07
CA ASN A 6 2.64 -30.51 0.17
C ASN A 6 1.56 -29.74 0.95
N THR A 7 1.60 -29.81 2.27
CA THR A 7 0.87 -28.87 3.13
C THR A 7 1.63 -27.54 3.09
N GLY A 8 1.28 -26.70 2.11
CA GLY A 8 1.48 -25.27 2.24
C GLY A 8 0.57 -24.81 3.38
N GLU A 9 1.17 -24.58 4.54
CA GLU A 9 0.48 -24.00 5.69
C GLU A 9 0.07 -22.58 5.31
N TYR A 10 -1.17 -22.43 4.85
CA TYR A 10 -1.83 -21.13 4.84
C TYR A 10 -2.18 -20.83 6.30
N THR A 11 -1.32 -20.08 6.99
CA THR A 11 -1.62 -19.53 8.30
C THR A 11 -2.77 -18.53 8.13
N GLN A 12 -3.97 -18.97 8.48
CA GLN A 12 -5.14 -18.13 8.59
C GLN A 12 -4.94 -17.22 9.81
N LEU A 13 -4.60 -15.96 9.57
CA LEU A 13 -4.50 -14.95 10.63
C LEU A 13 -5.87 -14.82 11.30
N THR A 14 -5.93 -15.07 12.60
CA THR A 14 -7.16 -14.92 13.38
C THR A 14 -7.30 -13.46 13.80
N LEU A 15 -8.54 -12.98 14.02
CA LEU A 15 -8.79 -11.63 14.54
C LEU A 15 -8.06 -11.33 15.86
N PHE A 16 -7.65 -12.36 16.61
CA PHE A 16 -6.92 -12.24 17.87
C PHE A 16 -5.41 -11.97 17.68
N ASP A 17 -4.84 -12.24 16.50
CA ASP A 17 -3.42 -11.98 16.23
C ASP A 17 -3.16 -10.50 15.90
N TYR A 18 -4.20 -9.72 15.62
CA TYR A 18 -4.11 -8.30 15.28
C TYR A 18 -3.71 -7.43 16.48
N GLU A 19 -4.15 -7.78 17.69
CA GLU A 19 -3.94 -6.95 18.89
C GLU A 19 -2.49 -6.97 19.42
N ASN A 20 -1.69 -7.97 19.03
CA ASN A 20 -0.28 -8.12 19.45
C ASN A 20 0.73 -7.96 18.31
N SER A 21 0.27 -7.72 17.07
CA SER A 21 1.19 -7.48 15.97
C SER A 21 1.63 -6.01 15.99
N THR A 22 2.57 -5.67 16.87
CA THR A 22 3.45 -4.51 16.61
C THR A 22 4.37 -4.91 15.46
N VAL A 23 3.79 -4.90 14.27
CA VAL A 23 4.52 -5.02 13.02
C VAL A 23 5.30 -3.71 12.90
N GLU A 24 6.49 -3.67 13.51
CA GLU A 24 7.51 -2.66 13.22
C GLU A 24 7.97 -2.85 11.78
N TYR A 25 7.10 -2.49 10.83
CA TYR A 25 7.54 -2.18 9.50
C TYR A 25 7.98 -0.74 9.56
N SER A 26 9.29 -0.53 9.59
CA SER A 26 9.93 0.77 9.32
C SER A 26 9.74 1.18 7.85
N GLN A 27 8.53 1.04 7.32
CA GLN A 27 8.17 1.61 6.05
C GLN A 27 7.83 3.08 6.32
N GLU A 28 8.52 3.98 5.63
CA GLU A 28 8.16 5.39 5.66
C GLU A 28 6.68 5.52 5.28
N LYS A 29 5.92 6.11 6.20
CA LYS A 29 4.50 6.41 5.97
C LYS A 29 4.40 7.39 4.82
N TRP A 30 3.50 7.10 3.89
CA TRP A 30 3.12 8.03 2.84
C TRP A 30 2.33 9.20 3.44
N VAL A 31 2.63 10.40 2.97
CA VAL A 31 2.04 11.64 3.48
C VAL A 31 0.67 11.85 2.82
N ASP A 32 -0.27 12.51 3.51
CA ASP A 32 -1.51 12.97 2.86
C ASP A 32 -1.17 13.84 1.64
N GLY A 33 -1.80 13.53 0.51
CA GLY A 33 -1.56 14.18 -0.77
C GLY A 33 -0.58 13.42 -1.67
N SER A 34 0.17 12.44 -1.15
CA SER A 34 1.06 11.61 -1.97
C SER A 34 0.30 10.91 -3.09
N ILE A 35 0.88 10.85 -4.29
CA ILE A 35 0.29 10.14 -5.42
C ILE A 35 0.82 8.71 -5.43
N VAL A 36 -0.10 7.76 -5.47
CA VAL A 36 0.19 6.33 -5.54
C VAL A 36 -0.52 5.73 -6.73
N LYS A 37 0.08 4.69 -7.31
CA LYS A 37 -0.48 3.99 -8.46
C LYS A 37 -0.84 2.58 -8.07
N ASN A 38 -2.05 2.14 -8.40
CA ASN A 38 -2.42 0.74 -8.22
C ASN A 38 -1.77 -0.12 -9.31
N ILE A 39 -1.08 -1.17 -8.90
CA ILE A 39 -0.28 -2.04 -9.77
C ILE A 39 -1.19 -2.88 -10.68
N CYS A 40 -2.38 -3.24 -10.22
CA CYS A 40 -3.31 -4.09 -10.97
C CYS A 40 -4.06 -3.33 -12.07
N ASN A 41 -4.52 -2.11 -11.79
CA ASN A 41 -5.34 -1.34 -12.74
C ASN A 41 -4.61 -0.13 -13.35
N ASN A 42 -3.37 0.13 -12.95
CA ASN A 42 -2.55 1.25 -13.39
C ASN A 42 -3.16 2.64 -13.15
N LYS A 43 -4.21 2.75 -12.33
CA LYS A 43 -4.84 4.02 -11.98
C LYS A 43 -4.10 4.67 -10.82
N GLU A 44 -4.05 6.00 -10.85
CA GLU A 44 -3.46 6.83 -9.80
C GLU A 44 -4.50 7.26 -8.78
N TYR A 45 -4.09 7.33 -7.52
CA TYR A 45 -4.91 7.73 -6.40
C TYR A 45 -4.11 8.67 -5.49
N THR A 46 -4.82 9.51 -4.73
CA THR A 46 -4.21 10.40 -3.75
C THR A 46 -4.31 9.79 -2.36
N VAL A 47 -3.19 9.56 -1.68
CA VAL A 47 -3.17 9.09 -0.29
C VAL A 47 -3.84 10.09 0.62
N LYS A 48 -4.69 9.60 1.52
CA LYS A 48 -5.36 10.37 2.58
C LYS A 48 -4.94 9.95 3.96
N ASN A 49 -4.78 8.65 4.17
CA ASN A 49 -4.28 8.13 5.42
C ASN A 49 -3.48 6.84 5.18
N ASP A 50 -2.34 6.72 5.86
CA ASP A 50 -1.47 5.54 5.80
C ASP A 50 -1.46 4.84 7.17
N ASN A 51 -2.16 3.70 7.21
CA ASN A 51 -2.25 2.81 8.37
C ASN A 51 -1.32 1.59 8.22
N GLY A 52 -0.23 1.72 7.47
CA GLY A 52 0.73 0.64 7.20
C GLY A 52 0.23 -0.26 6.08
N ASN A 53 -0.38 -1.39 6.42
CA ASN A 53 -0.83 -2.37 5.41
C ASN A 53 -2.06 -1.90 4.62
N ILE A 54 -2.81 -0.97 5.19
CA ILE A 54 -4.05 -0.45 4.62
C ILE A 54 -3.86 1.05 4.39
N ILE A 55 -4.12 1.48 3.16
CA ILE A 55 -4.02 2.86 2.73
C ILE A 55 -5.40 3.35 2.34
N GLU A 56 -5.81 4.45 2.95
CA GLU A 56 -6.97 5.21 2.50
C GLU A 56 -6.53 6.15 1.38
N VAL A 57 -7.20 6.05 0.23
CA VAL A 57 -6.89 6.84 -0.95
C VAL A 57 -8.15 7.52 -1.48
N PHE A 58 -7.98 8.63 -2.18
CA PHE A 58 -9.05 9.35 -2.85
C PHE A 58 -8.94 9.18 -4.37
N ASP A 59 -10.06 8.80 -4.96
CA ASP A 59 -10.28 8.71 -6.39
C ASP A 59 -11.25 9.82 -6.84
N LYS A 60 -10.92 10.54 -7.91
CA LYS A 60 -11.77 11.65 -8.38
C LYS A 60 -13.15 11.19 -8.87
N ASP A 61 -13.27 9.96 -9.36
CA ASP A 61 -14.50 9.42 -9.94
C ASP A 61 -15.35 8.67 -8.89
N ARG A 62 -14.69 8.08 -7.88
CA ARG A 62 -15.32 7.17 -6.91
C ARG A 62 -15.29 7.65 -5.46
N GLY A 63 -14.54 8.70 -5.14
CA GLY A 63 -14.37 9.20 -3.79
C GLY A 63 -13.34 8.41 -2.98
N TYR A 64 -13.58 8.26 -1.69
CA TYR A 64 -12.67 7.57 -0.77
C TYR A 64 -12.72 6.05 -0.96
N LEU A 65 -11.53 5.45 -1.05
CA LEU A 65 -11.32 4.02 -1.23
C LEU A 65 -10.28 3.53 -0.21
N ILE A 66 -10.41 2.27 0.17
CA ILE A 66 -9.45 1.58 1.04
C ILE A 66 -8.74 0.53 0.18
N MET A 67 -7.41 0.56 0.16
CA MET A 67 -6.59 -0.36 -0.62
C MET A 67 -5.49 -0.98 0.23
N ALA A 68 -5.02 -2.17 -0.15
CA ALA A 68 -3.84 -2.76 0.46
C ALA A 68 -2.59 -2.04 -0.06
N ARG A 69 -1.62 -1.77 0.82
CA ARG A 69 -0.34 -1.16 0.44
C ARG A 69 0.41 -2.01 -0.60
N SER A 70 0.28 -3.34 -0.53
CA SER A 70 0.87 -4.27 -1.52
C SER A 70 0.40 -4.03 -2.95
N ASP A 71 -0.78 -3.42 -3.11
CA ASP A 71 -1.39 -3.18 -4.41
C ASP A 71 -1.01 -1.80 -4.96
N LEU A 72 -0.29 -1.00 -4.17
CA LEU A 72 0.05 0.39 -4.45
C LEU A 72 1.56 0.58 -4.57
N GLU A 73 1.95 1.37 -5.55
CA GLU A 73 3.32 1.82 -5.74
C GLU A 73 3.38 3.34 -5.53
N TYR A 74 4.37 3.80 -4.76
CA TYR A 74 4.60 5.23 -4.56
C TYR A 74 5.13 5.85 -5.86
N LEU A 75 4.42 6.84 -6.39
CA LEU A 75 4.97 7.66 -7.46
C LEU A 75 5.73 8.79 -6.80
N GLU A 76 7.06 8.67 -6.74
CA GLU A 76 7.88 9.83 -6.43
C GLU A 76 7.47 10.96 -7.37
N GLU A 77 7.03 12.08 -6.80
CA GLU A 77 6.99 13.32 -7.56
C GLU A 77 8.38 13.45 -8.17
N LYS A 78 8.43 13.44 -9.51
CA LYS A 78 9.57 14.00 -10.21
C LYS A 78 9.63 15.46 -9.78
N ASN A 79 10.30 15.71 -8.67
CA ASN A 79 10.96 16.96 -8.43
C ASN A 79 11.91 17.13 -9.61
N ASN A 80 11.39 17.74 -10.69
CA ASN A 80 12.13 18.73 -11.43
C ASN A 80 12.64 19.72 -10.38
N THR A 81 13.76 19.37 -9.73
CA THR A 81 14.59 20.34 -9.06
C THR A 81 14.83 21.43 -10.09
N GLY A 82 14.21 22.58 -9.88
CA GLY A 82 14.57 23.83 -10.54
C GLY A 82 16.05 24.13 -10.26
N VAL A 83 16.65 25.15 -10.84
CA VAL A 83 16.21 26.55 -10.77
C VAL A 83 17.24 27.33 -11.64
N ILE A 84 16.79 28.04 -12.70
CA ILE A 84 16.74 29.51 -12.86
C ILE A 84 18.06 30.22 -13.31
N PHE A 85 17.93 30.97 -14.42
CA PHE A 85 18.75 32.05 -15.03
C PHE A 85 20.29 32.03 -14.97
N GLY A 86 20.88 32.02 -16.17
CA GLY A 86 22.20 32.55 -16.53
C GLY A 86 22.23 32.88 -18.02
#